data_AF-A0A143BA56-F1
#
_entry.id   AF-A0A143BA56-F1
#
_cell.length_a   1.000
_cell.length_b   1.000
_cell.length_c   1.000
_cell.angle_alpha   90.00
_cell.angle_beta   90.00
_cell.angle_gamma   90.00
#
_symmetry.space_group_name_H-M   'P 1'
#
loop_
_entity.id
_entity.type
_entity.pdbx_description
1 polymer ?
#
loop_
_entity_poly.entity_id
_entity_poly.type
_entity_poly.pdbx_seq_one_letter_code
_entity_poly.pdbx_strand_id
1 'polypeptide(L)'
;MGRILLIALALLMLPTVGRAGSLVGTVHWSGSVQIDETVRVEPGAELILAPGTRVNFRGGRLEVAGRLVAEQAVFDGDWEGVMLKGCDGTTILRNCRISGARTGIMAIGGSPRLEELELRDNEVGMELRQKCAARVSGCRFEGNRKVGLFIKDEAVPEVEENLFRSNGKFGAYIFRANPAAFRKNRFEMNATGLMVANFGSDPRVEGNRFEGNTIGILVDRAARPQLVSNVLTGNDTGIRLYRRSDPEVVGNRLKGNRIAVSLAYSCYPQLHDNDFSANATALLLEYQSSRWEAEKGSAARAAEVAGRGAFGQAPRGEVSEEQRRARTLDGVVDARNNWWGVAGTAELQRLASDGNPTFIQDGRDTPTFTEGGKDYPLDLVRFAPWRSAPATEQP
;
A
#
# COMPACT_ATOMS: atom_id res chain seq x y z
N MET A 1 34.74 33.49 -35.59
CA MET A 1 35.32 32.74 -34.45
C MET A 1 34.72 33.28 -33.15
N GLY A 2 33.55 32.76 -32.76
CA GLY A 2 32.86 33.18 -31.53
C GLY A 2 33.32 32.33 -30.36
N ARG A 3 33.90 32.96 -29.34
CA ARG A 3 34.34 32.30 -28.10
C ARG A 3 33.12 31.98 -27.23
N ILE A 4 32.88 30.69 -27.04
CA ILE A 4 31.94 30.15 -26.05
C ILE A 4 32.58 30.34 -24.67
N LEU A 5 31.93 31.13 -23.81
CA LEU A 5 32.34 31.37 -22.44
C LEU A 5 31.84 30.23 -21.57
N LEU A 6 32.73 29.30 -21.20
CA LEU A 6 32.49 28.35 -20.10
C LEU A 6 32.53 29.12 -18.77
N ILE A 7 31.39 29.23 -18.10
CA ILE A 7 31.32 29.70 -16.71
C ILE A 7 31.32 28.46 -15.81
N ALA A 8 32.49 28.14 -15.26
CA ALA A 8 32.62 27.25 -14.10
C ALA A 8 32.36 28.11 -12.86
N LEU A 9 31.14 28.08 -12.33
CA LEU A 9 30.74 28.84 -11.15
C LEU A 9 30.99 27.99 -9.90
N ALA A 10 32.14 28.17 -9.27
CA ALA A 10 32.38 27.74 -7.90
C ALA A 10 31.80 28.81 -6.95
N LEU A 11 30.66 28.54 -6.32
CA LEU A 11 30.08 29.42 -5.29
C LEU A 11 30.45 28.91 -3.90
N LEU A 12 31.32 29.68 -3.22
CA LEU A 12 31.54 29.61 -1.77
C LEU A 12 30.73 30.72 -1.10
N MET A 13 29.77 30.30 -0.27
CA MET A 13 29.26 30.93 0.96
C MET A 13 28.74 32.38 0.93
N LEU A 14 27.50 32.55 0.46
CA LEU A 14 26.47 33.44 1.03
C LEU A 14 25.10 32.76 0.79
N PRO A 15 24.07 32.95 1.64
CA PRO A 15 22.74 32.42 1.36
C PRO A 15 22.19 33.09 0.10
N THR A 16 22.33 32.42 -1.03
CA THR A 16 21.73 32.83 -2.29
C THR A 16 20.22 32.66 -2.16
N VAL A 17 19.51 33.78 -2.05
CA VAL A 17 18.06 33.87 -2.23
C VAL A 17 17.74 33.42 -3.66
N GLY A 18 17.33 32.17 -3.83
CA GLY A 18 16.95 31.64 -5.13
C GLY A 18 15.61 32.21 -5.57
N ARG A 19 15.64 33.20 -6.49
CA ARG A 19 14.48 33.53 -7.34
C ARG A 19 14.14 32.33 -8.24
N ALA A 20 12.91 32.25 -8.76
CA ALA A 20 12.39 31.15 -9.58
C ALA A 20 13.43 30.81 -10.64
N GLY A 21 14.02 29.64 -10.47
CA GLY A 21 15.27 29.30 -11.12
C GLY A 21 15.10 28.08 -11.98
N SER A 22 15.25 28.24 -13.29
CA SER A 22 15.51 27.12 -14.19
C SER A 22 17.00 26.83 -14.19
N LEU A 23 17.38 25.61 -13.82
CA LEU A 23 18.71 25.06 -13.88
C LEU A 23 18.91 24.42 -15.25
N VAL A 24 19.95 24.85 -15.95
CA VAL A 24 20.38 24.35 -17.26
C VAL A 24 21.82 23.86 -17.18
N GLY A 25 22.16 22.84 -17.97
CA GLY A 25 23.47 22.17 -17.87
C GLY A 25 23.66 21.44 -16.55
N THR A 26 24.92 21.21 -16.15
CA THR A 26 25.25 20.55 -14.89
C THR A 26 25.44 21.59 -13.78
N VAL A 27 24.66 21.47 -12.71
CA VAL A 27 24.67 22.36 -11.55
C VAL A 27 25.01 21.55 -10.30
N HIS A 28 25.92 22.08 -9.48
CA HIS A 28 26.32 21.47 -8.23
C HIS A 28 25.82 22.29 -7.04
N TRP A 29 25.16 21.63 -6.09
CA TRP A 29 24.78 22.21 -4.80
C TRP A 29 25.63 21.60 -3.69
N SER A 30 26.02 22.43 -2.72
CA SER A 30 26.77 22.02 -1.54
C SER A 30 26.48 22.95 -0.37
N GLY A 31 26.71 22.49 0.87
CA GLY A 31 26.48 23.27 2.07
C GLY A 31 24.99 23.54 2.30
N SER A 32 24.63 24.79 2.63
CA SER A 32 23.24 25.19 2.87
C SER A 32 22.69 25.97 1.68
N VAL A 33 21.58 25.51 1.13
CA VAL A 33 20.85 26.13 0.02
C VAL A 33 19.47 26.53 0.52
N GLN A 34 19.06 27.78 0.30
CA GLN A 34 17.72 28.26 0.65
C GLN A 34 16.92 28.54 -0.61
N ILE A 35 15.70 28.00 -0.67
CA ILE A 35 14.81 28.10 -1.81
C ILE A 35 13.49 28.75 -1.37
N ASP A 36 13.15 29.89 -1.95
CA ASP A 36 11.91 30.61 -1.60
C ASP A 36 10.77 30.33 -2.59
N GLU A 37 11.09 29.86 -3.80
CA GLU A 37 10.14 29.53 -4.85
C GLU A 37 10.62 28.36 -5.71
N THR A 38 9.77 27.87 -6.61
CA THR A 38 10.04 26.65 -7.38
C THR A 38 11.34 26.73 -8.19
N VAL A 39 12.17 25.70 -8.04
CA VAL A 39 13.36 25.46 -8.86
C VAL A 39 13.08 24.34 -9.85
N ARG A 40 13.45 24.53 -11.11
CA ARG A 40 13.23 23.57 -12.21
C ARG A 40 14.58 23.07 -12.73
N VAL A 41 14.81 21.76 -12.71
CA VAL A 41 15.90 21.13 -13.46
C VAL A 41 15.35 20.79 -14.84
N GLU A 42 15.74 21.58 -15.84
CA GLU A 42 15.22 21.47 -17.20
C GLU A 42 15.61 20.14 -17.87
N PRO A 43 14.88 19.69 -18.92
CA PRO A 43 15.28 18.53 -19.69
C PRO A 43 16.74 18.65 -20.20
N GLY A 44 17.52 17.59 -20.00
CA GLY A 44 18.95 17.58 -20.35
C GLY A 44 19.88 18.28 -19.35
N ALA A 45 19.33 18.95 -18.32
CA ALA A 45 20.12 19.47 -17.20
C ALA A 45 20.36 18.40 -16.13
N GLU A 46 21.37 18.60 -15.31
CA GLU A 46 21.71 17.75 -14.18
C GLU A 46 21.91 18.59 -12.92
N LEU A 47 21.26 18.18 -11.83
CA LEU A 47 21.50 18.73 -10.51
C LEU A 47 22.18 17.66 -9.64
N ILE A 48 23.37 17.99 -9.13
CA ILE A 48 24.16 17.11 -8.26
C ILE A 48 24.30 17.79 -6.90
N LEU A 49 23.81 17.13 -5.84
CA LEU A 49 24.02 17.57 -4.47
C LEU A 49 25.21 16.82 -3.87
N ALA A 50 26.18 17.57 -3.35
CA ALA A 50 27.25 16.99 -2.56
C ALA A 50 26.71 16.36 -1.25
N PRO A 51 27.34 15.29 -0.72
CA PRO A 51 26.98 14.72 0.57
C PRO A 51 26.91 15.76 1.69
N GLY A 52 25.88 15.67 2.54
CA GLY A 52 25.64 16.60 3.64
C GLY A 52 24.98 17.93 3.24
N THR A 53 24.64 18.12 1.96
CA THR A 53 23.90 19.30 1.50
C THR A 53 22.55 19.41 2.22
N ARG A 54 22.22 20.61 2.70
CA ARG A 54 20.93 20.93 3.32
C ARG A 54 20.20 21.95 2.47
N VAL A 55 19.05 21.56 1.94
CA VAL A 55 18.17 22.40 1.14
C VAL A 55 16.94 22.75 1.95
N ASN A 56 16.80 24.02 2.31
CA ASN A 56 15.66 24.53 3.07
C ASN A 56 14.70 25.29 2.15
N PHE A 57 13.44 24.86 2.11
CA PHE A 57 12.39 25.48 1.31
C PHE A 57 11.47 26.33 2.19
N ARG A 58 11.22 27.58 1.76
CA ARG A 58 10.17 28.44 2.35
C ARG A 58 8.88 28.46 1.53
N GLY A 59 8.89 27.75 0.40
CA GLY A 59 7.77 27.62 -0.53
C GLY A 59 8.19 26.88 -1.80
N GLY A 60 7.22 26.64 -2.70
CA GLY A 60 7.47 26.01 -4.00
C GLY A 60 7.87 24.54 -3.93
N ARG A 61 8.54 24.06 -4.98
CA ARG A 61 9.01 22.67 -5.14
C ARG A 61 10.36 22.60 -5.84
N LEU A 62 11.01 21.45 -5.76
CA LEU A 62 12.05 21.06 -6.70
C LEU A 62 11.43 20.22 -7.81
N GLU A 63 11.25 20.80 -9.00
CA GLU A 63 10.74 20.08 -10.17
C GLU A 63 11.91 19.61 -11.05
N VAL A 64 11.98 18.32 -11.34
CA VAL A 64 13.08 17.70 -12.10
C VAL A 64 12.51 17.02 -13.33
N ALA A 65 12.83 17.57 -14.51
CA ALA A 65 12.60 16.95 -15.81
C ALA A 65 13.92 16.49 -16.47
N GLY A 66 15.06 16.98 -15.98
CA GLY A 66 16.39 16.44 -16.25
C GLY A 66 16.76 15.32 -15.28
N ARG A 67 17.99 15.37 -14.75
CA ARG A 67 18.56 14.38 -13.83
C ARG A 67 18.83 14.99 -12.45
N LEU A 68 18.53 14.25 -11.39
CA LEU A 68 18.89 14.59 -10.01
C LEU A 68 19.74 13.49 -9.39
N VAL A 69 20.89 13.87 -8.83
CA VAL A 69 21.73 13.00 -8.00
C VAL A 69 21.87 13.64 -6.63
N ALA A 70 21.37 12.97 -5.60
CA ALA A 70 21.52 13.41 -4.23
C ALA A 70 21.87 12.22 -3.34
N GLU A 71 22.93 12.38 -2.56
CA GLU A 71 23.34 11.41 -1.55
C GLU A 71 23.52 12.13 -0.21
N GLN A 72 23.02 11.54 0.88
CA GLN A 72 23.16 12.10 2.24
C GLN A 72 22.70 13.56 2.35
N ALA A 73 21.71 13.95 1.56
CA ALA A 73 21.15 15.30 1.55
C ALA A 73 19.93 15.41 2.46
N VAL A 74 19.67 16.62 2.95
CA VAL A 74 18.46 16.94 3.72
C VAL A 74 17.64 17.96 2.94
N PHE A 75 16.37 17.63 2.72
CA PHE A 75 15.36 18.53 2.16
C PHE A 75 14.30 18.77 3.23
N ASP A 76 14.15 20.02 3.66
CA ASP A 76 13.21 20.41 4.72
C ASP A 76 12.55 21.76 4.43
N GLY A 77 11.53 22.11 5.24
CA GLY A 77 10.84 23.40 5.14
C GLY A 77 9.32 23.28 5.17
N ASP A 78 8.63 24.32 4.71
CA ASP A 78 7.19 24.32 4.40
C ASP A 78 7.02 24.47 2.89
N TRP A 79 6.77 23.35 2.20
CA TRP A 79 6.99 23.25 0.77
C TRP A 79 6.17 22.13 0.13
N GLU A 80 6.18 22.07 -1.20
CA GLU A 80 5.34 21.12 -1.93
C GLU A 80 6.03 19.76 -2.14
N GLY A 81 7.36 19.70 -2.13
CA GLY A 81 8.16 18.48 -2.27
C GLY A 81 9.07 18.41 -3.49
N VAL A 82 9.66 17.24 -3.72
CA VAL A 82 10.43 16.92 -4.95
C VAL A 82 9.49 16.31 -5.97
N MET A 83 9.44 16.87 -7.17
CA MET A 83 8.66 16.34 -8.30
C MET A 83 9.61 15.81 -9.38
N LEU A 84 9.56 14.51 -9.64
CA LEU A 84 10.33 13.84 -10.69
C LEU A 84 9.41 13.56 -11.89
N LYS A 85 9.75 14.06 -13.08
CA LYS A 85 8.92 13.96 -14.29
C LYS A 85 9.65 13.16 -15.36
N GLY A 86 9.29 11.89 -15.50
CA GLY A 86 9.89 11.00 -16.50
C GLY A 86 11.37 10.69 -16.26
N CYS A 87 11.89 10.95 -15.07
CA CYS A 87 13.28 10.67 -14.71
C CYS A 87 13.59 9.16 -14.78
N ASP A 88 14.68 8.78 -15.43
CA ASP A 88 15.11 7.39 -15.54
C ASP A 88 15.97 6.95 -14.33
N GLY A 89 16.53 5.73 -14.41
CA GLY A 89 17.37 5.14 -13.37
C GLY A 89 18.71 5.85 -13.11
N THR A 90 19.05 6.89 -13.88
CA THR A 90 20.21 7.75 -13.61
C THR A 90 19.89 8.84 -12.59
N THR A 91 18.60 9.11 -12.33
CA THR A 91 18.15 9.92 -11.20
C THR A 91 18.16 9.07 -9.94
N ILE A 92 19.01 9.46 -8.99
CA ILE A 92 19.30 8.69 -7.78
C ILE A 92 19.17 9.62 -6.58
N LEU A 93 18.28 9.26 -5.66
CA LEU A 93 18.26 9.82 -4.31
C LEU A 93 18.59 8.67 -3.36
N ARG A 94 19.68 8.84 -2.61
CA ARG A 94 20.16 7.83 -1.66
C ARG A 94 20.49 8.42 -0.29
N ASN A 95 20.12 7.74 0.80
CA ASN A 95 20.45 8.19 2.16
C ASN A 95 19.99 9.64 2.46
N CYS A 96 18.94 10.12 1.79
CA CYS A 96 18.46 11.48 1.97
C CYS A 96 17.30 11.52 2.98
N ARG A 97 17.16 12.65 3.69
CA ARG A 97 15.99 12.96 4.51
C ARG A 97 15.11 13.97 3.79
N ILE A 98 13.81 13.71 3.72
CA ILE A 98 12.80 14.61 3.15
C ILE A 98 11.69 14.81 4.18
N SER A 99 11.45 16.06 4.59
CA SER A 99 10.49 16.40 5.64
C SER A 99 9.76 17.72 5.45
N GLY A 100 8.59 17.86 6.09
CA GLY A 100 7.79 19.09 6.07
C GLY A 100 7.09 19.39 4.74
N ALA A 101 7.12 18.46 3.78
CA ALA A 101 6.51 18.64 2.47
C ALA A 101 5.02 18.27 2.45
N ARG A 102 4.27 18.84 1.50
CA ARG A 102 2.95 18.31 1.13
C ARG A 102 3.05 16.89 0.58
N THR A 103 3.95 16.65 -0.38
CA THR A 103 4.29 15.31 -0.86
C THR A 103 5.80 15.21 -0.94
N GLY A 104 6.46 14.46 -0.05
CA GLY A 104 7.93 14.41 0.02
C GLY A 104 8.58 14.17 -1.35
N ILE A 105 8.19 13.09 -2.03
CA ILE A 105 8.59 12.81 -3.42
C ILE A 105 7.36 12.44 -4.26
N MET A 106 7.15 13.12 -5.37
CA MET A 106 6.17 12.75 -6.39
C MET A 106 6.88 12.36 -7.68
N ALA A 107 6.82 11.08 -8.05
CA ALA A 107 7.35 10.58 -9.33
C ALA A 107 6.22 10.31 -10.32
N ILE A 108 6.36 10.89 -11.52
CA ILE A 108 5.38 10.85 -12.60
C ILE A 108 6.05 10.18 -13.80
N GLY A 109 5.70 8.93 -14.07
CA GLY A 109 6.43 8.09 -15.02
C GLY A 109 7.89 7.85 -14.61
N GLY A 110 8.70 7.38 -15.55
CA GLY A 110 10.14 7.14 -15.34
C GLY A 110 10.45 5.96 -14.42
N SER A 111 11.73 5.79 -14.09
CA SER A 111 12.26 4.69 -13.27
C SER A 111 13.37 5.15 -12.31
N PRO A 112 13.17 6.22 -11.51
CA PRO A 112 14.20 6.72 -10.61
C PRO A 112 14.54 5.70 -9.52
N ARG A 113 15.76 5.81 -8.97
CA ARG A 113 16.22 5.02 -7.83
C ARG A 113 16.08 5.82 -6.55
N LEU A 114 15.21 5.35 -5.66
CA LEU A 114 14.82 5.99 -4.41
C LEU A 114 15.18 5.04 -3.27
N GLU A 115 16.41 5.17 -2.77
CA GLU A 115 17.04 4.15 -1.94
C GLU A 115 17.40 4.72 -0.56
N GLU A 116 17.15 3.99 0.52
CA GLU A 116 17.60 4.36 1.87
C GLU A 116 17.12 5.76 2.33
N LEU A 117 15.92 6.18 1.90
CA LEU A 117 15.37 7.51 2.20
C LEU A 117 14.65 7.54 3.55
N GLU A 118 14.76 8.66 4.28
CA GLU A 118 13.91 8.97 5.43
C GLU A 118 12.84 10.00 5.02
N LEU A 119 11.60 9.53 4.81
CA LEU A 119 10.44 10.33 4.41
C LEU A 119 9.51 10.49 5.61
N ARG A 120 9.61 11.64 6.27
CA ARG A 120 8.98 11.86 7.57
C ARG A 120 8.29 13.20 7.70
N ASP A 121 7.27 13.24 8.55
CA ASP A 121 6.56 14.48 8.89
C ASP A 121 6.04 15.24 7.64
N ASN A 122 5.75 14.51 6.56
CA ASN A 122 5.12 15.04 5.35
C ASN A 122 3.61 14.78 5.40
N GLU A 123 2.82 15.43 4.54
CA GLU A 123 1.42 15.02 4.39
C GLU A 123 1.30 13.66 3.68
N VAL A 124 2.02 13.50 2.57
CA VAL A 124 2.27 12.21 1.90
C VAL A 124 3.79 12.03 1.80
N GLY A 125 4.31 10.85 2.18
CA GLY A 125 5.74 10.58 2.06
C GLY A 125 6.18 10.53 0.61
N MET A 126 5.63 9.59 -0.17
CA MET A 126 5.91 9.43 -1.60
C MET A 126 4.65 9.12 -2.40
N GLU A 127 4.52 9.71 -3.58
CA GLU A 127 3.48 9.39 -4.57
C GLU A 127 4.13 8.93 -5.88
N LEU A 128 3.77 7.73 -6.35
CA LEU A 128 4.21 7.15 -7.61
C LEU A 128 3.00 7.00 -8.53
N ARG A 129 3.07 7.61 -9.73
CA ARG A 129 1.94 7.58 -10.66
C ARG A 129 2.31 7.57 -12.13
N GLN A 130 1.32 7.33 -12.97
CA GLN A 130 1.42 7.38 -14.43
C GLN A 130 2.53 6.46 -14.96
N LYS A 131 2.38 5.15 -14.70
CA LYS A 131 3.33 4.12 -15.17
C LYS A 131 4.76 4.27 -14.62
N CYS A 132 4.93 4.95 -13.49
CA CYS A 132 6.22 5.03 -12.81
C CYS A 132 6.70 3.62 -12.39
N ALA A 133 7.94 3.29 -12.74
CA ALA A 133 8.63 2.05 -12.44
C ALA A 133 9.84 2.31 -11.51
N ALA A 134 9.65 3.18 -10.51
CA ALA A 134 10.69 3.51 -9.54
C ALA A 134 11.14 2.28 -8.73
N ARG A 135 12.41 2.26 -8.34
CA ARG A 135 12.92 1.34 -7.31
C ARG A 135 12.87 2.03 -5.96
N VAL A 136 12.06 1.51 -5.04
CA VAL A 136 11.91 2.03 -3.68
C VAL A 136 12.40 0.97 -2.69
N SER A 137 13.61 1.16 -2.17
CA SER A 137 14.25 0.14 -1.33
C SER A 137 14.94 0.69 -0.10
N GLY A 138 14.77 0.02 1.05
CA GLY A 138 15.43 0.41 2.30
C GLY A 138 14.95 1.75 2.88
N CYS A 139 13.85 2.29 2.39
CA CYS A 139 13.31 3.57 2.83
C CYS A 139 12.52 3.44 4.14
N ARG A 140 12.41 4.55 4.86
CA ARG A 140 11.64 4.71 6.09
C ARG A 140 10.57 5.77 5.87
N PHE A 141 9.31 5.37 5.98
CA PHE A 141 8.12 6.22 5.88
C PHE A 141 7.50 6.37 7.26
N GLU A 142 7.74 7.51 7.92
CA GLU A 142 7.46 7.64 9.36
C GLU A 142 6.68 8.92 9.68
N GLY A 143 5.59 8.79 10.44
CA GLY A 143 4.86 9.97 10.93
C GLY A 143 4.24 10.84 9.83
N ASN A 144 4.08 10.32 8.60
CA ASN A 144 3.42 11.10 7.55
C ASN A 144 1.93 11.23 7.86
N ARG A 145 1.38 12.44 7.73
CA ARG A 145 0.03 12.79 8.20
C ARG A 145 -1.08 11.97 7.56
N LYS A 146 -0.93 11.57 6.28
CA LYS A 146 -1.92 10.77 5.56
C LYS A 146 -1.34 9.42 5.13
N VAL A 147 -0.40 9.43 4.19
CA VAL A 147 0.06 8.19 3.53
C VAL A 147 1.58 8.16 3.51
N GLY A 148 2.19 7.03 3.87
CA GLY A 148 3.62 6.82 3.67
C GLY A 148 3.97 6.73 2.17
N LEU A 149 3.50 5.69 1.49
CA LEU A 149 3.67 5.50 0.04
C LEU A 149 2.33 5.34 -0.67
N PHE A 150 2.06 6.19 -1.67
CA PHE A 150 0.88 6.11 -2.52
C PHE A 150 1.27 5.69 -3.94
N ILE A 151 0.87 4.48 -4.35
CA ILE A 151 1.11 3.93 -5.68
C ILE A 151 -0.20 3.96 -6.45
N LYS A 152 -0.25 4.68 -7.58
CA LYS A 152 -1.49 4.85 -8.33
C LYS A 152 -1.32 4.98 -9.83
N ASP A 153 -2.43 4.95 -10.55
CA ASP A 153 -2.53 5.26 -11.98
C ASP A 153 -1.49 4.49 -12.82
N GLU A 154 -1.61 3.16 -12.80
CA GLU A 154 -0.81 2.20 -13.56
C GLU A 154 0.69 2.18 -13.21
N ALA A 155 1.11 2.77 -12.09
CA ALA A 155 2.47 2.63 -11.61
C ALA A 155 2.82 1.15 -11.33
N VAL A 156 4.07 0.77 -11.65
CA VAL A 156 4.62 -0.58 -11.56
C VAL A 156 5.98 -0.63 -10.81
N PRO A 157 6.12 0.03 -9.64
CA PRO A 157 7.40 0.11 -8.94
C PRO A 157 7.84 -1.24 -8.34
N GLU A 158 9.12 -1.31 -7.99
CA GLU A 158 9.65 -2.31 -7.06
C GLU A 158 9.71 -1.71 -5.65
N VAL A 159 9.04 -2.33 -4.68
CA VAL A 159 8.93 -1.85 -3.29
C VAL A 159 9.43 -2.92 -2.33
N GLU A 160 10.67 -2.76 -1.85
CA GLU A 160 11.38 -3.81 -1.11
C GLU A 160 12.05 -3.30 0.17
N GLU A 161 11.98 -4.09 1.23
CA GLU A 161 12.77 -3.86 2.46
C GLU A 161 12.57 -2.47 3.10
N ASN A 162 11.38 -1.89 2.93
CA ASN A 162 11.02 -0.59 3.51
C ASN A 162 10.34 -0.73 4.87
N LEU A 163 10.43 0.32 5.69
CA LEU A 163 9.69 0.47 6.94
C LEU A 163 8.59 1.52 6.81
N PHE A 164 7.36 1.16 7.16
CA PHE A 164 6.20 2.05 7.25
C PHE A 164 5.71 2.10 8.68
N ARG A 165 5.90 3.23 9.36
CA ARG A 165 5.62 3.33 10.80
C ARG A 165 4.81 4.57 11.17
N SER A 166 3.74 4.37 11.93
CA SER A 166 2.95 5.46 12.52
C SER A 166 2.48 6.52 11.51
N ASN A 167 2.08 6.10 10.30
CA ASN A 167 1.48 6.99 9.31
C ASN A 167 -0.02 7.16 9.60
N GLY A 168 -0.54 8.37 9.37
CA GLY A 168 -1.83 8.78 9.92
C GLY A 168 -3.08 8.08 9.34
N LYS A 169 -3.06 7.66 8.07
CA LYS A 169 -4.14 6.85 7.47
C LYS A 169 -3.65 5.51 6.97
N PHE A 170 -2.62 5.52 6.12
CA PHE A 170 -2.10 4.32 5.48
C PHE A 170 -0.58 4.30 5.54
N GLY A 171 0.03 3.16 5.88
CA GLY A 171 1.45 2.95 5.64
C GLY A 171 1.74 3.01 4.14
N ALA A 172 1.06 2.16 3.37
CA ALA A 172 1.05 2.20 1.91
C ALA A 172 -0.38 2.09 1.35
N TYR A 173 -0.63 2.73 0.21
CA TYR A 173 -1.88 2.63 -0.53
C TYR A 173 -1.60 2.34 -2.00
N ILE A 174 -2.10 1.21 -2.50
CA ILE A 174 -2.12 0.82 -3.90
C ILE A 174 -3.52 1.06 -4.49
N PHE A 175 -3.61 1.89 -5.54
CA PHE A 175 -4.86 2.29 -6.17
C PHE A 175 -4.75 2.29 -7.70
N ARG A 176 -5.38 1.30 -8.35
CA ARG A 176 -5.30 1.07 -9.80
C ARG A 176 -3.85 0.97 -10.28
N ALA A 177 -3.06 0.16 -9.57
CA ALA A 177 -1.66 -0.05 -9.83
C ALA A 177 -1.27 -1.48 -9.46
N ASN A 178 -0.22 -1.98 -10.11
CA ASN A 178 0.32 -3.32 -9.89
C ASN A 178 1.85 -3.21 -9.79
N PRO A 179 2.40 -2.93 -8.59
CA PRO A 179 3.82 -3.00 -8.34
C PRO A 179 4.45 -4.27 -8.92
N ALA A 180 5.61 -4.12 -9.57
CA ALA A 180 6.39 -5.26 -10.08
C ALA A 180 6.89 -6.15 -8.93
N ALA A 181 7.16 -5.56 -7.77
CA ALA A 181 7.45 -6.28 -6.54
C ALA A 181 6.92 -5.51 -5.32
N PHE A 182 6.36 -6.23 -4.34
CA PHE A 182 5.98 -5.68 -3.04
C PHE A 182 6.33 -6.68 -1.93
N ARG A 183 7.59 -6.67 -1.49
CA ARG A 183 8.13 -7.75 -0.67
C ARG A 183 9.07 -7.30 0.45
N LYS A 184 9.12 -8.10 1.53
CA LYS A 184 10.02 -7.89 2.68
C LYS A 184 9.87 -6.53 3.38
N ASN A 185 8.75 -5.84 3.20
CA ASN A 185 8.47 -4.58 3.88
C ASN A 185 7.93 -4.83 5.29
N ARG A 186 8.10 -3.84 6.17
CA ARG A 186 7.60 -3.85 7.55
C ARG A 186 6.58 -2.73 7.75
N PHE A 187 5.42 -3.07 8.30
CA PHE A 187 4.33 -2.14 8.62
C PHE A 187 4.04 -2.20 10.11
N GLU A 188 4.30 -1.09 10.81
CA GLU A 188 4.25 -1.03 12.27
C GLU A 188 3.39 0.12 12.77
N MET A 189 2.47 -0.17 13.69
CA MET A 189 1.71 0.84 14.42
C MET A 189 1.01 1.87 13.51
N ASN A 190 0.53 1.44 12.35
CA ASN A 190 -0.30 2.26 11.48
C ASN A 190 -1.78 2.01 11.78
N ALA A 191 -2.65 3.00 11.47
CA ALA A 191 -4.09 2.76 11.46
C ALA A 191 -4.45 1.66 10.45
N THR A 192 -3.92 1.76 9.23
CA THR A 192 -3.93 0.67 8.25
C THR A 192 -2.52 0.51 7.69
N GLY A 193 -1.94 -0.68 7.75
CA GLY A 193 -0.62 -0.97 7.21
C GLY A 193 -0.60 -0.82 5.68
N LEU A 194 -1.32 -1.70 4.99
CA LEU A 194 -1.46 -1.68 3.53
C LEU A 194 -2.94 -1.57 3.13
N MET A 195 -3.25 -0.61 2.25
CA MET A 195 -4.53 -0.55 1.54
C MET A 195 -4.34 -0.96 0.08
N VAL A 196 -5.12 -1.92 -0.40
CA VAL A 196 -5.23 -2.27 -1.82
C VAL A 196 -6.67 -2.07 -2.24
N ALA A 197 -6.92 -1.14 -3.16
CA ALA A 197 -8.28 -0.77 -3.50
C ALA A 197 -8.54 -0.69 -4.99
N ASN A 198 -9.78 -1.01 -5.36
CA ASN A 198 -10.34 -0.98 -6.69
C ASN A 198 -9.89 -2.14 -7.57
N PHE A 199 -10.85 -2.64 -8.35
CA PHE A 199 -10.64 -3.63 -9.41
C PHE A 199 -9.42 -3.31 -10.29
N GLY A 200 -8.63 -4.34 -10.60
CA GLY A 200 -7.39 -4.25 -11.37
C GLY A 200 -6.17 -3.84 -10.53
N SER A 201 -6.32 -3.68 -9.22
CA SER A 201 -5.21 -3.58 -8.26
C SER A 201 -5.00 -4.94 -7.62
N ASP A 202 -4.27 -5.81 -8.34
CA ASP A 202 -4.10 -7.21 -8.01
C ASP A 202 -2.60 -7.55 -7.80
N PRO A 203 -1.87 -6.81 -6.94
CA PRO A 203 -0.45 -7.04 -6.74
C PRO A 203 -0.17 -8.36 -6.01
N ARG A 204 1.03 -8.90 -6.24
CA ARG A 204 1.63 -9.91 -5.36
C ARG A 204 2.32 -9.23 -4.18
N VAL A 205 1.79 -9.47 -2.99
CA VAL A 205 2.28 -8.97 -1.69
C VAL A 205 2.91 -10.15 -0.95
N GLU A 206 4.23 -10.19 -0.89
CA GLU A 206 4.96 -11.40 -0.51
C GLU A 206 6.00 -11.18 0.61
N GLY A 207 5.98 -12.02 1.64
CA GLY A 207 7.02 -12.00 2.67
C GLY A 207 7.10 -10.70 3.47
N ASN A 208 6.01 -9.93 3.55
CA ASN A 208 5.94 -8.71 4.33
C ASN A 208 5.52 -9.00 5.78
N ARG A 209 5.81 -8.07 6.68
CA ARG A 209 5.51 -8.16 8.11
C ARG A 209 4.61 -7.01 8.54
N PHE A 210 3.47 -7.33 9.15
CA PHE A 210 2.47 -6.39 9.65
C PHE A 210 2.29 -6.58 11.15
N GLU A 211 2.73 -5.61 11.95
CA GLU A 211 2.80 -5.73 13.40
C GLU A 211 2.15 -4.54 14.13
N GLY A 212 1.24 -4.84 15.05
CA GLY A 212 0.63 -3.82 15.92
C GLY A 212 -0.18 -2.75 15.18
N ASN A 213 -0.66 -3.02 13.97
CA ASN A 213 -1.53 -2.10 13.24
C ASN A 213 -2.99 -2.29 13.70
N THR A 214 -3.84 -1.26 13.54
CA THR A 214 -5.28 -1.47 13.71
C THR A 214 -5.82 -2.39 12.61
N ILE A 215 -5.42 -2.15 11.36
CA ILE A 215 -5.64 -3.08 10.26
C ILE A 215 -4.28 -3.39 9.61
N GLY A 216 -3.88 -4.65 9.54
CA GLY A 216 -2.65 -5.04 8.84
C GLY A 216 -2.77 -4.77 7.34
N ILE A 217 -3.70 -5.48 6.68
CA ILE A 217 -4.00 -5.34 5.26
C ILE A 217 -5.50 -5.10 5.07
N LEU A 218 -5.87 -4.03 4.37
CA LEU A 218 -7.23 -3.77 3.92
C LEU A 218 -7.30 -3.96 2.40
N VAL A 219 -8.16 -4.86 1.95
CA VAL A 219 -8.47 -5.07 0.53
C VAL A 219 -9.91 -4.64 0.28
N ASP A 220 -10.10 -3.76 -0.70
CA ASP A 220 -11.37 -3.06 -0.88
C ASP A 220 -11.78 -2.89 -2.35
N ARG A 221 -13.10 -2.78 -2.57
CA ARG A 221 -13.72 -2.46 -3.87
C ARG A 221 -13.28 -3.40 -5.00
N ALA A 222 -13.43 -4.70 -4.78
CA ALA A 222 -13.13 -5.74 -5.76
C ALA A 222 -11.67 -5.83 -6.22
N ALA A 223 -10.72 -5.31 -5.43
CA ALA A 223 -9.31 -5.68 -5.58
C ALA A 223 -9.09 -7.15 -5.20
N ARG A 224 -8.19 -7.83 -5.91
CA ARG A 224 -7.87 -9.27 -5.80
C ARG A 224 -6.35 -9.52 -5.74
N PRO A 225 -5.63 -8.95 -4.76
CA PRO A 225 -4.20 -9.21 -4.60
C PRO A 225 -3.89 -10.67 -4.26
N GLN A 226 -2.66 -11.08 -4.54
CA GLN A 226 -2.09 -12.32 -4.01
C GLN A 226 -1.32 -12.01 -2.73
N LEU A 227 -1.78 -12.51 -1.59
CA LEU A 227 -1.14 -12.34 -0.29
C LEU A 227 -0.42 -13.65 0.06
N VAL A 228 0.90 -13.66 -0.07
CA VAL A 228 1.71 -14.90 0.03
C VAL A 228 2.78 -14.78 1.10
N SER A 229 2.85 -15.77 1.99
CA SER A 229 3.95 -15.90 2.96
C SER A 229 4.18 -14.65 3.84
N ASN A 230 3.15 -13.84 4.07
CA ASN A 230 3.24 -12.68 4.96
C ASN A 230 3.08 -13.10 6.41
N VAL A 231 3.63 -12.29 7.31
CA VAL A 231 3.48 -12.44 8.76
C VAL A 231 2.64 -11.29 9.29
N LEU A 232 1.49 -11.60 9.87
CA LEU A 232 0.57 -10.64 10.47
C LEU A 232 0.41 -10.98 11.95
N THR A 233 0.95 -10.14 12.83
CA THR A 233 1.00 -10.43 14.27
C THR A 233 0.60 -9.25 15.14
N GLY A 234 -0.24 -9.50 16.15
CA GLY A 234 -0.62 -8.48 17.13
C GLY A 234 -1.40 -7.31 16.53
N ASN A 235 -2.04 -7.48 15.37
CA ASN A 235 -2.93 -6.47 14.81
C ASN A 235 -4.32 -6.61 15.41
N ASP A 236 -5.09 -5.52 15.39
CA ASP A 236 -6.49 -5.58 15.79
C ASP A 236 -7.31 -6.41 14.77
N THR A 237 -7.18 -6.07 13.49
CA THR A 237 -7.57 -6.97 12.37
C THR A 237 -6.34 -7.26 11.51
N GLY A 238 -6.01 -8.54 11.29
CA GLY A 238 -4.92 -8.94 10.40
C GLY A 238 -5.20 -8.54 8.95
N ILE A 239 -6.21 -9.18 8.34
CA ILE A 239 -6.69 -8.90 6.98
C ILE A 239 -8.16 -8.51 7.06
N ARG A 240 -8.52 -7.36 6.48
CA ARG A 240 -9.92 -6.94 6.30
C ARG A 240 -10.24 -6.95 4.81
N LEU A 241 -11.25 -7.72 4.43
CA LEU A 241 -11.77 -7.80 3.08
C LEU A 241 -13.11 -7.08 3.04
N TYR A 242 -13.27 -6.17 2.09
CA TYR A 242 -14.42 -5.29 2.04
C TYR A 242 -14.93 -5.12 0.62
N ARG A 243 -16.24 -5.21 0.43
CA ARG A 243 -16.91 -4.95 -0.86
C ARG A 243 -16.34 -5.81 -1.99
N ARG A 244 -16.56 -7.12 -1.88
CA ARG A 244 -16.25 -8.15 -2.89
C ARG A 244 -14.79 -8.27 -3.27
N SER A 245 -13.92 -8.08 -2.29
CA SER A 245 -12.50 -8.31 -2.47
C SER A 245 -12.19 -9.79 -2.29
N ASP A 246 -11.72 -10.42 -3.36
CA ASP A 246 -11.49 -11.87 -3.45
C ASP A 246 -9.98 -12.15 -3.62
N PRO A 247 -9.12 -11.83 -2.64
CA PRO A 247 -7.71 -12.16 -2.73
C PRO A 247 -7.45 -13.66 -2.64
N GLU A 248 -6.27 -14.05 -3.10
CA GLU A 248 -5.66 -15.33 -2.79
C GLU A 248 -4.79 -15.15 -1.53
N VAL A 249 -5.05 -15.90 -0.46
CA VAL A 249 -4.33 -15.80 0.81
C VAL A 249 -3.69 -17.14 1.11
N VAL A 250 -2.39 -17.26 0.84
CA VAL A 250 -1.68 -18.54 0.83
C VAL A 250 -0.41 -18.49 1.68
N GLY A 251 -0.22 -19.50 2.53
CA GLY A 251 1.05 -19.66 3.25
C GLY A 251 1.34 -18.58 4.28
N ASN A 252 0.36 -17.74 4.65
CA ASN A 252 0.58 -16.63 5.58
C ASN A 252 0.51 -17.12 7.03
N ARG A 253 1.25 -16.44 7.91
CA ARG A 253 1.14 -16.63 9.36
C ARG A 253 0.36 -15.46 9.96
N LEU A 254 -0.90 -15.70 10.30
CA LEU A 254 -1.77 -14.75 10.99
C LEU A 254 -1.87 -15.19 12.45
N LYS A 255 -1.07 -14.59 13.33
CA LYS A 255 -0.93 -15.06 14.71
C LYS A 255 -1.19 -13.97 15.73
N GLY A 256 -1.97 -14.26 16.78
CA GLY A 256 -2.12 -13.33 17.90
C GLY A 256 -2.81 -12.01 17.54
N ASN A 257 -3.62 -11.99 16.48
CA ASN A 257 -4.47 -10.84 16.13
C ASN A 257 -5.81 -10.96 16.90
N ARG A 258 -6.51 -9.84 17.14
CA ARG A 258 -7.88 -9.94 17.68
C ARG A 258 -8.78 -10.63 16.66
N ILE A 259 -8.77 -10.18 15.41
CA ILE A 259 -9.40 -10.87 14.27
C ILE A 259 -8.33 -11.17 13.23
N ALA A 260 -8.16 -12.43 12.79
CA ALA A 260 -7.19 -12.73 11.74
C ALA A 260 -7.69 -12.30 10.35
N VAL A 261 -8.89 -12.72 9.95
CA VAL A 261 -9.55 -12.25 8.72
C VAL A 261 -10.99 -11.84 9.01
N SER A 262 -11.34 -10.60 8.68
CA SER A 262 -12.72 -10.12 8.63
C SER A 262 -13.14 -9.98 7.17
N LEU A 263 -14.32 -10.50 6.83
CA LEU A 263 -14.91 -10.47 5.51
C LEU A 263 -16.24 -9.73 5.58
N ALA A 264 -16.42 -8.71 4.75
CA ALA A 264 -17.69 -8.01 4.69
C ALA A 264 -18.14 -7.62 3.29
N TYR A 265 -19.47 -7.64 3.10
CA TYR A 265 -20.14 -7.31 1.85
C TYR A 265 -19.66 -8.20 0.69
N SER A 266 -19.90 -9.50 0.85
CA SER A 266 -19.81 -10.53 -0.21
C SER A 266 -18.41 -10.73 -0.80
N CYS A 267 -17.41 -10.95 0.06
CA CYS A 267 -16.04 -11.31 -0.31
C CYS A 267 -15.86 -12.84 -0.30
N TYR A 268 -15.27 -13.42 -1.35
CA TYR A 268 -15.05 -14.87 -1.49
C TYR A 268 -13.58 -15.17 -1.78
N PRO A 269 -12.67 -14.89 -0.82
CA PRO A 269 -11.26 -15.20 -0.98
C PRO A 269 -11.01 -16.71 -1.05
N GLN A 270 -9.82 -17.07 -1.52
CA GLN A 270 -9.27 -18.41 -1.33
C GLN A 270 -8.30 -18.36 -0.15
N LEU A 271 -8.59 -19.09 0.92
CA LEU A 271 -7.75 -19.13 2.12
C LEU A 271 -7.23 -20.56 2.29
N HIS A 272 -5.96 -20.82 2.01
CA HIS A 272 -5.35 -22.14 2.25
C HIS A 272 -3.89 -22.05 2.66
N ASP A 273 -3.41 -23.10 3.33
CA ASP A 273 -2.03 -23.22 3.81
C ASP A 273 -1.59 -22.13 4.78
N ASN A 274 -2.54 -21.42 5.40
CA ASN A 274 -2.27 -20.39 6.39
C ASN A 274 -2.19 -20.99 7.81
N ASP A 275 -1.47 -20.29 8.68
CA ASP A 275 -1.41 -20.51 10.12
C ASP A 275 -2.26 -19.44 10.82
N PHE A 276 -3.39 -19.86 11.40
CA PHE A 276 -4.34 -19.03 12.14
C PHE A 276 -4.20 -19.16 13.67
N SER A 277 -3.03 -19.54 14.17
CA SER A 277 -2.84 -19.81 15.60
C SER A 277 -3.03 -18.57 16.49
N ALA A 278 -3.57 -18.79 17.69
CA ALA A 278 -3.63 -17.81 18.78
C ALA A 278 -4.37 -16.49 18.48
N ASN A 279 -5.23 -16.44 17.46
CA ASN A 279 -6.14 -15.31 17.27
C ASN A 279 -7.37 -15.46 18.15
N ALA A 280 -7.98 -14.35 18.59
CA ALA A 280 -9.24 -14.43 19.34
C ALA A 280 -10.40 -14.87 18.43
N THR A 281 -10.42 -14.38 17.20
CA THR A 281 -11.30 -14.85 16.11
C THR A 281 -10.44 -15.07 14.87
N ALA A 282 -10.47 -16.27 14.30
CA ALA A 282 -9.75 -16.56 13.06
C ALA A 282 -10.48 -15.96 11.86
N LEU A 283 -11.77 -16.24 11.72
CA LEU A 283 -12.59 -15.76 10.60
C LEU A 283 -13.87 -15.12 11.13
N LEU A 284 -14.17 -13.92 10.64
CA LEU A 284 -15.39 -13.17 10.96
C LEU A 284 -16.10 -12.79 9.67
N LEU A 285 -17.35 -13.21 9.51
CA LEU A 285 -18.22 -12.82 8.40
C LEU A 285 -19.23 -11.75 8.85
N GLU A 286 -19.29 -10.63 8.14
CA GLU A 286 -20.22 -9.53 8.41
C GLU A 286 -20.94 -9.14 7.10
N TYR A 287 -22.28 -9.17 7.05
CA TYR A 287 -23.02 -8.86 5.81
C TYR A 287 -22.53 -9.69 4.59
N GLN A 288 -22.05 -10.91 4.85
CA GLN A 288 -21.53 -11.84 3.86
C GLN A 288 -22.67 -12.74 3.36
N SER A 289 -23.20 -12.48 2.17
CA SER A 289 -24.29 -13.31 1.63
C SER A 289 -24.25 -13.42 0.11
N SER A 290 -24.15 -14.66 -0.36
CA SER A 290 -24.28 -15.05 -1.76
C SER A 290 -25.66 -14.75 -2.32
N ARG A 291 -26.69 -14.92 -1.49
CA ARG A 291 -28.08 -14.58 -1.85
C ARG A 291 -28.26 -13.09 -2.03
N TRP A 292 -27.74 -12.29 -1.08
CA TRP A 292 -27.77 -10.84 -1.21
C TRP A 292 -27.02 -10.38 -2.46
N GLU A 293 -25.84 -10.95 -2.70
CA GLU A 293 -24.99 -10.62 -3.86
C GLU A 293 -25.69 -10.93 -5.19
N ALA A 294 -26.36 -12.08 -5.29
CA ALA A 294 -27.12 -12.46 -6.48
C ALA A 294 -28.33 -11.54 -6.74
N GLU A 295 -29.03 -11.09 -5.69
CA GLU A 295 -30.23 -10.27 -5.82
C GLU A 295 -29.93 -8.76 -5.97
N LYS A 296 -28.92 -8.25 -5.26
CA LYS A 296 -28.69 -6.80 -5.06
C LYS A 296 -27.30 -6.32 -5.47
N GLY A 297 -26.33 -7.23 -5.64
CA GLY A 297 -24.93 -6.87 -5.85
C GLY A 297 -24.73 -5.92 -7.03
N SER A 298 -25.38 -6.20 -8.17
CA SER A 298 -25.25 -5.39 -9.39
C SER A 298 -25.75 -3.96 -9.21
N ALA A 299 -26.92 -3.80 -8.59
CA ALA A 299 -27.47 -2.48 -8.29
C ALA A 299 -26.61 -1.70 -7.29
N ALA A 300 -26.10 -2.37 -6.25
CA ALA A 300 -25.17 -1.77 -5.29
C ALA A 300 -23.89 -1.27 -5.98
N ARG A 301 -23.34 -2.04 -6.94
CA ARG A 301 -22.19 -1.62 -7.75
C ARG A 301 -22.45 -0.39 -8.59
N ALA A 302 -23.61 -0.32 -9.24
CA ALA A 302 -23.98 0.84 -10.04
C ALA A 302 -24.00 2.12 -9.18
N ALA A 303 -24.52 2.02 -7.95
CA ALA A 303 -24.54 3.12 -6.99
C ALA A 303 -23.13 3.51 -6.50
N GLU A 304 -22.23 2.53 -6.26
CA GLU A 304 -20.86 2.80 -5.82
C GLU A 304 -20.01 3.55 -6.86
N VAL A 305 -20.21 3.27 -8.15
CA VAL A 305 -19.53 3.99 -9.25
C VAL A 305 -19.93 5.47 -9.28
N ALA A 306 -21.15 5.79 -8.87
CA ALA A 306 -21.61 7.18 -8.79
C ALA A 306 -20.98 7.94 -7.59
N GLY A 307 -20.36 7.25 -6.64
CA GLY A 307 -19.73 7.83 -5.46
C GLY A 307 -18.30 8.36 -5.69
N ARG A 308 -17.93 9.45 -5.01
CA ARG A 308 -16.54 9.99 -5.03
C ARG A 308 -15.62 9.14 -4.15
N GLY A 309 -14.41 8.82 -4.62
CA GLY A 309 -13.40 8.10 -3.84
C GLY A 309 -12.86 8.89 -2.64
N ALA A 310 -12.06 8.26 -1.77
CA ALA A 310 -11.50 8.87 -0.55
C ALA A 310 -10.60 10.11 -0.79
N PHE A 311 -10.21 10.34 -2.05
CA PHE A 311 -9.47 11.51 -2.52
C PHE A 311 -10.22 12.31 -3.61
N GLY A 312 -11.55 12.17 -3.71
CA GLY A 312 -12.40 13.00 -4.57
C GLY A 312 -12.29 12.74 -6.07
N GLN A 313 -11.55 11.73 -6.53
CA GLN A 313 -11.42 11.42 -7.96
C GLN A 313 -12.60 10.59 -8.49
N ALA A 314 -13.05 10.93 -9.70
CA ALA A 314 -14.06 10.19 -10.45
C ALA A 314 -13.49 8.85 -10.97
N PRO A 315 -14.33 7.80 -11.10
CA PRO A 315 -13.93 6.59 -11.81
C PRO A 315 -13.53 6.95 -13.25
N ARG A 316 -12.36 6.47 -13.69
CA ARG A 316 -11.98 6.45 -15.12
C ARG A 316 -11.82 4.99 -15.51
N GLY A 317 -12.55 4.57 -16.55
CA GLY A 317 -12.63 3.20 -17.06
C GLY A 317 -13.93 2.50 -16.68
N GLU A 318 -14.65 1.98 -17.68
CA GLU A 318 -15.78 1.08 -17.48
C GLU A 318 -15.25 -0.31 -17.13
N VAL A 319 -15.28 -0.66 -15.85
CA VAL A 319 -15.10 -2.06 -15.43
C VAL A 319 -16.44 -2.75 -15.57
N SER A 320 -16.51 -3.80 -16.37
CA SER A 320 -17.75 -4.53 -16.64
C SER A 320 -18.27 -5.25 -15.40
N GLU A 321 -19.55 -5.57 -15.38
CA GLU A 321 -20.15 -6.36 -14.29
C GLU A 321 -19.53 -7.76 -14.19
N GLU A 322 -19.21 -8.37 -15.32
CA GLU A 322 -18.54 -9.67 -15.38
C GLU A 322 -17.13 -9.63 -14.76
N GLN A 323 -16.42 -8.52 -14.89
CA GLN A 323 -15.12 -8.33 -14.25
C GLN A 323 -15.26 -8.21 -12.72
N ARG A 324 -16.37 -7.62 -12.24
CA ARG A 324 -16.60 -7.34 -10.81
C ARG A 324 -17.28 -8.48 -10.05
N ARG A 325 -18.05 -9.34 -10.71
CA ARG A 325 -18.78 -10.43 -10.03
C ARG A 325 -17.80 -11.41 -9.38
N ALA A 326 -18.21 -11.96 -8.24
CA ALA A 326 -17.52 -13.10 -7.64
C ALA A 326 -17.52 -14.29 -8.61
N ARG A 327 -16.43 -15.08 -8.61
CA ARG A 327 -16.30 -16.23 -9.51
C ARG A 327 -17.22 -17.38 -9.14
N THR A 328 -17.55 -17.52 -7.86
CA THR A 328 -18.40 -18.58 -7.32
C THR A 328 -19.24 -17.99 -6.19
N LEU A 329 -20.55 -18.24 -6.24
CA LEU A 329 -21.53 -17.81 -5.25
C LEU A 329 -22.31 -19.05 -4.79
N ASP A 330 -21.63 -19.95 -4.08
CA ASP A 330 -22.23 -21.17 -3.52
C ASP A 330 -22.62 -21.01 -2.03
N GLY A 331 -22.54 -19.79 -1.50
CA GLY A 331 -22.84 -19.48 -0.11
C GLY A 331 -21.76 -19.92 0.88
N VAL A 332 -20.54 -20.13 0.38
CA VAL A 332 -19.43 -20.63 1.18
C VAL A 332 -18.17 -19.81 0.99
N VAL A 333 -17.51 -19.48 2.10
CA VAL A 333 -16.12 -19.00 2.10
C VAL A 333 -15.20 -20.21 2.28
N ASP A 334 -14.34 -20.46 1.30
CA ASP A 334 -13.42 -21.60 1.31
C ASP A 334 -12.17 -21.30 2.16
N ALA A 335 -12.07 -21.98 3.29
CA ALA A 335 -10.96 -21.91 4.23
C ALA A 335 -10.37 -23.30 4.54
N ARG A 336 -10.41 -24.21 3.57
CA ARG A 336 -9.83 -25.54 3.70
C ARG A 336 -8.32 -25.49 3.70
N ASN A 337 -7.70 -26.57 4.18
CA ASN A 337 -6.25 -26.77 4.21
C ASN A 337 -5.48 -25.70 4.99
N ASN A 338 -6.11 -25.06 5.98
CA ASN A 338 -5.40 -24.20 6.93
C ASN A 338 -5.07 -24.97 8.22
N TRP A 339 -4.12 -24.43 8.97
CA TRP A 339 -3.84 -24.85 10.34
C TRP A 339 -4.39 -23.83 11.34
N TRP A 340 -5.10 -24.31 12.36
CA TRP A 340 -5.87 -23.47 13.29
C TRP A 340 -5.21 -23.34 14.67
N GLY A 341 -3.92 -23.67 14.76
CA GLY A 341 -3.20 -23.82 16.02
C GLY A 341 -3.55 -25.10 16.77
N VAL A 342 -2.77 -25.45 17.79
CA VAL A 342 -2.95 -26.69 18.57
C VAL A 342 -4.36 -26.78 19.18
N ALA A 343 -4.82 -25.71 19.83
CA ALA A 343 -6.14 -25.68 20.48
C ALA A 343 -7.29 -25.73 19.45
N GLY A 344 -7.22 -24.93 18.39
CA GLY A 344 -8.26 -24.89 17.36
C GLY A 344 -8.35 -26.22 16.58
N THR A 345 -7.22 -26.83 16.24
CA THR A 345 -7.20 -28.15 15.60
C THR A 345 -7.76 -29.25 16.51
N ALA A 346 -7.46 -29.21 17.81
CA ALA A 346 -8.04 -30.16 18.78
C ALA A 346 -9.57 -29.97 18.95
N GLU A 347 -10.06 -28.73 18.87
CA GLU A 347 -11.49 -28.45 18.85
C GLU A 347 -12.18 -29.02 17.60
N LEU A 348 -11.61 -28.78 16.41
CA LEU A 348 -12.15 -29.31 15.15
C LEU A 348 -12.20 -30.85 15.14
N GLN A 349 -11.21 -31.52 15.73
CA GLN A 349 -11.21 -32.98 15.86
C GLN A 349 -12.39 -33.50 16.70
N ARG A 350 -12.85 -32.74 17.71
CA ARG A 350 -14.02 -33.10 18.51
C ARG A 350 -15.34 -32.77 17.81
N LEU A 351 -15.38 -31.66 17.09
CA LEU A 351 -16.58 -31.14 16.42
C LEU A 351 -16.88 -31.82 15.07
N ALA A 352 -15.89 -32.49 14.47
CA ALA A 352 -15.93 -33.00 13.10
C ALA A 352 -16.13 -31.88 12.05
N SER A 353 -16.40 -32.25 10.79
CA SER A 353 -16.37 -31.34 9.64
C SER A 353 -17.52 -30.36 9.52
N ASP A 354 -18.62 -30.58 10.25
CA ASP A 354 -19.88 -29.84 10.18
C ASP A 354 -20.19 -29.03 11.46
N GLY A 355 -19.36 -29.15 12.49
CA GLY A 355 -19.56 -28.42 13.75
C GLY A 355 -19.35 -26.91 13.66
N ASN A 356 -19.57 -26.23 14.80
CA ASN A 356 -19.43 -24.78 14.94
C ASN A 356 -18.24 -24.43 15.85
N PRO A 357 -17.02 -24.23 15.30
CA PRO A 357 -15.84 -23.92 16.11
C PRO A 357 -15.87 -22.48 16.64
N THR A 358 -15.47 -22.31 17.90
CA THR A 358 -15.56 -21.03 18.64
C THR A 358 -14.77 -19.86 18.03
N PHE A 359 -13.78 -20.15 17.19
CA PHE A 359 -12.90 -19.16 16.55
C PHE A 359 -13.36 -18.75 15.13
N ILE A 360 -14.45 -19.31 14.61
CA ILE A 360 -15.08 -18.88 13.36
C ILE A 360 -16.43 -18.27 13.73
N GLN A 361 -16.70 -17.08 13.23
CA GLN A 361 -18.00 -16.40 13.38
C GLN A 361 -18.64 -16.29 12.00
N ASP A 362 -19.64 -17.12 11.74
CA ASP A 362 -20.33 -17.20 10.44
C ASP A 362 -21.85 -17.40 10.58
N GLY A 363 -22.52 -17.86 9.51
CA GLY A 363 -23.96 -18.10 9.52
C GLY A 363 -24.46 -19.13 10.54
N ARG A 364 -23.58 -19.91 11.18
CA ARG A 364 -23.97 -20.75 12.34
C ARG A 364 -24.25 -19.92 13.58
N ASP A 365 -23.52 -18.82 13.76
CA ASP A 365 -23.64 -17.93 14.93
C ASP A 365 -24.62 -16.79 14.67
N THR A 366 -24.59 -16.23 13.47
CA THR A 366 -25.47 -15.14 13.03
C THR A 366 -26.18 -15.55 11.74
N PRO A 367 -27.32 -16.26 11.82
CA PRO A 367 -27.94 -16.91 10.65
C PRO A 367 -28.35 -15.95 9.53
N THR A 368 -28.71 -14.71 9.87
CA THR A 368 -29.19 -13.72 8.91
C THR A 368 -28.75 -12.32 9.27
N PHE A 369 -28.79 -11.42 8.29
CA PHE A 369 -28.79 -9.98 8.50
C PHE A 369 -29.92 -9.32 7.72
N THR A 370 -30.40 -8.17 8.21
CA THR A 370 -31.48 -7.41 7.56
C THR A 370 -30.92 -6.26 6.74
N GLU A 371 -31.33 -6.16 5.47
CA GLU A 371 -31.00 -5.04 4.59
C GLU A 371 -32.26 -4.64 3.80
N GLY A 372 -32.63 -3.36 3.86
CA GLY A 372 -33.84 -2.86 3.17
C GLY A 372 -35.14 -3.55 3.60
N GLY A 373 -35.23 -3.98 4.87
CA GLY A 373 -36.41 -4.67 5.42
C GLY A 373 -36.57 -6.13 5.01
N LYS A 374 -35.56 -6.72 4.37
CA LYS A 374 -35.52 -8.14 4.03
C LYS A 374 -34.32 -8.83 4.70
N ASP A 375 -34.55 -10.03 5.20
CA ASP A 375 -33.49 -10.85 5.79
C ASP A 375 -32.77 -11.66 4.72
N TYR A 376 -31.45 -11.67 4.83
CA TYR A 376 -30.54 -12.40 3.98
C TYR A 376 -29.75 -13.40 4.83
N PRO A 377 -29.64 -14.67 4.40
CA PRO A 377 -28.83 -15.65 5.10
C PRO A 377 -27.36 -15.25 5.03
N LEU A 378 -26.67 -15.32 6.17
CA LEU A 378 -25.23 -15.17 6.21
C LEU A 378 -24.57 -16.46 5.71
N ASP A 379 -23.54 -16.34 4.89
CA ASP A 379 -22.82 -17.47 4.34
C ASP A 379 -22.04 -18.24 5.42
N LEU A 380 -21.59 -19.44 5.07
CA LEU A 380 -20.85 -20.33 5.96
C LEU A 380 -19.37 -20.40 5.56
N VAL A 381 -18.51 -20.71 6.53
CA VAL A 381 -17.13 -21.09 6.27
C VAL A 381 -17.02 -22.61 6.11
N ARG A 382 -16.29 -23.02 5.07
CA ARG A 382 -15.85 -24.41 4.88
C ARG A 382 -14.39 -24.52 5.28
N PHE A 383 -14.13 -25.11 6.45
CA PHE A 383 -12.79 -25.25 7.03
C PHE A 383 -12.20 -26.67 6.91
N ALA A 384 -12.99 -27.66 6.48
CA ALA A 384 -12.58 -29.06 6.36
C ALA A 384 -12.27 -29.49 4.90
N PRO A 385 -11.17 -30.20 4.63
CA PRO A 385 -10.19 -30.68 5.60
C PRO A 385 -9.31 -29.55 6.14
N TRP A 386 -8.76 -29.74 7.34
CA TRP A 386 -7.76 -28.85 7.95
C TRP A 386 -6.42 -29.58 8.11
N ARG A 387 -5.33 -28.82 8.25
CA ARG A 387 -3.99 -29.38 8.45
C ARG A 387 -3.78 -29.78 9.92
N SER A 388 -3.00 -30.83 10.14
CA SER A 388 -2.58 -31.26 11.49
C SER A 388 -1.43 -30.42 12.06
N ALA A 389 -0.63 -29.82 11.20
CA ALA A 389 0.53 -28.99 11.52
C ALA A 389 0.61 -27.75 10.60
N PRO A 390 1.38 -26.71 10.96
CA PRO A 390 1.57 -25.54 10.13
C PRO A 390 2.16 -25.91 8.76
N ALA A 391 1.74 -25.22 7.70
CA ALA A 391 2.35 -25.35 6.38
C ALA A 391 3.83 -24.96 6.36
N THR A 392 4.22 -24.04 7.25
CA THR A 392 5.57 -23.47 7.36
C THR A 392 6.56 -24.37 8.11
N GLU A 393 6.12 -25.51 8.65
CA GLU A 393 6.94 -26.47 9.40
C GLU A 393 7.08 -27.83 8.70
N GLN A 394 6.61 -27.97 7.45
CA GLN A 394 6.87 -29.16 6.65
C GLN A 394 8.24 -29.05 5.95
N PRO A 395 9.05 -30.13 5.96
CA PRO A 395 10.43 -30.13 5.47
C PRO A 395 10.59 -29.80 3.99
#